data_AF-A0A662XPX5-F1
#
_entry.id   AF-A0A662XPX5-F1
#
_cell.length_a   1.000
_cell.length_b   1.000
_cell.length_c   1.000
_cell.angle_alpha   90.00
_cell.angle_beta   90.00
_cell.angle_gamma   90.00
#
_symmetry.space_group_name_H-M   'P 1'
#
loop_
_entity.id
_entity.type
_entity.pdbx_description
1 polymer ?
#
loop_
_entity_poly.entity_id
_entity_poly.type
_entity_poly.pdbx_seq_one_letter_code
_entity_poly.pdbx_strand_id
1 'polypeptide(L)'
;MLVLSYCLSTFHFDRAKLAINLTVFPPGSFEQSASVLADPVQTGVIYKCLKWLRIASVLDFFTRVGVNLSLCFQMRHAVSLIQDPRARLTSVYPKNHRVSAAFFVLFAVLICVFVSESVRTSARACEPHPECVVNAHRWTRVASGSLTQCPCLMLIDGDGAPKTFEEVTQPKDVTDKVTQLATMGELQTIQLTNRYLLTLPDELRRCTEMKYLYVGYVRHVEGTFGSSLSALPDDMFDDMSALTFMHLGVHPGMQQLPSFAGLTSLQSLNLAVLPSLAALPSVDSLHSLERFVIAGLPLLDSMPDLTAIRKLKWFAVVDRGTWCCNGFYKPCNLSHSMCQVHQIWGTPAATCLEPNRSEKVPTAGTLQLIAEFPFSVCAGEALVPGILEGPPTPEGMAQCNGTLYRQCEVSGYPEAMCYSARFMGITCDPNPFPIEMRRRQIAEGVGDSCDPEVEAWLGC
;
A
#
# COMPACT_ATOMS: atom_id res chain seq x y z
N MET A 1 15.15 19.77 -12.51
CA MET A 1 16.47 19.26 -12.08
C MET A 1 16.58 19.13 -10.58
N LEU A 2 16.29 20.15 -9.76
CA LEU A 2 16.38 20.05 -8.28
C LEU A 2 15.56 18.90 -7.68
N VAL A 3 14.27 18.77 -8.04
CA VAL A 3 13.42 17.68 -7.52
C VAL A 3 13.95 16.31 -7.95
N LEU A 4 14.42 16.16 -9.19
CA LEU A 4 14.99 14.90 -9.66
C LEU A 4 16.30 14.56 -8.94
N SER A 5 17.17 15.55 -8.72
CA SER A 5 18.40 15.37 -7.95
C SER A 5 18.10 14.99 -6.51
N TYR A 6 17.09 15.64 -5.89
CA TYR A 6 16.62 15.28 -4.56
C TYR A 6 16.14 13.83 -4.53
N CYS A 7 15.22 13.42 -5.41
CA CYS A 7 14.73 12.04 -5.47
C CYS A 7 15.87 11.04 -5.70
N LEU A 8 16.85 11.35 -6.56
CA LEU A 8 18.00 10.49 -6.81
C LEU A 8 18.96 10.41 -5.62
N SER A 9 19.07 11.47 -4.81
CA SER A 9 19.94 11.47 -3.62
C SER A 9 19.28 10.86 -2.39
N THR A 10 17.95 10.91 -2.29
CA THR A 10 17.21 10.46 -1.10
C THR A 10 16.57 9.09 -1.23
N PHE A 11 16.33 8.60 -2.47
CA PHE A 11 15.80 7.25 -2.65
C PHE A 11 16.91 6.21 -2.55
N HIS A 12 16.85 5.38 -1.53
CA HIS A 12 17.67 4.18 -1.48
C HIS A 12 16.78 2.94 -1.66
N PHE A 13 17.06 2.16 -2.70
CA PHE A 13 16.41 0.87 -2.92
C PHE A 13 17.45 -0.16 -3.33
N ASP A 14 17.60 -1.19 -2.50
CA ASP A 14 18.56 -2.26 -2.74
C ASP A 14 18.02 -3.22 -3.81
N ARG A 15 18.41 -2.95 -5.06
CA ARG A 15 18.04 -3.78 -6.21
C ARG A 15 18.67 -5.18 -6.16
N ALA A 16 19.84 -5.31 -5.54
CA ALA A 16 20.49 -6.61 -5.39
C ALA A 16 19.70 -7.46 -4.40
N LYS A 17 19.21 -6.87 -3.30
CA LYS A 17 18.30 -7.54 -2.35
C LYS A 17 17.04 -8.05 -3.04
N LEU A 18 16.41 -7.23 -3.89
CA LEU A 18 15.25 -7.65 -4.68
C LEU A 18 15.60 -8.79 -5.66
N ALA A 19 16.75 -8.71 -6.33
CA ALA A 19 17.18 -9.74 -7.27
C ALA A 19 17.36 -11.10 -6.57
N ILE A 20 18.00 -11.12 -5.40
CA ILE A 20 18.11 -12.32 -4.56
C ILE A 20 16.71 -12.85 -4.24
N ASN A 21 15.80 -12.02 -3.75
CA ASN A 21 14.45 -12.46 -3.42
C ASN A 21 13.68 -13.05 -4.61
N LEU A 22 13.80 -12.46 -5.80
CA LEU A 22 13.17 -12.96 -7.02
C LEU A 22 13.72 -14.34 -7.44
N THR A 23 14.97 -14.65 -7.09
CA THR A 23 15.59 -15.94 -7.39
C THR A 23 15.31 -17.01 -6.33
N VAL A 24 15.20 -16.60 -5.06
CA VAL A 24 15.07 -17.54 -3.93
C VAL A 24 13.62 -17.89 -3.65
N PHE A 25 12.72 -16.90 -3.60
CA PHE A 25 11.32 -17.14 -3.29
C PHE A 25 10.54 -17.60 -4.51
N PRO A 26 9.48 -18.43 -4.36
CA PRO A 26 8.64 -18.82 -5.47
C PRO A 26 7.84 -17.62 -6.04
N PRO A 27 7.42 -17.70 -7.33
CA PRO A 27 6.61 -16.66 -7.95
C PRO A 27 5.33 -16.36 -7.16
N GLY A 28 5.08 -15.09 -6.86
CA GLY A 28 3.89 -14.64 -6.14
C GLY A 28 4.06 -14.56 -4.62
N SER A 29 5.23 -14.91 -4.08
CA SER A 29 5.58 -14.65 -2.67
C SER A 29 5.57 -13.16 -2.34
N PHE A 30 5.19 -12.84 -1.11
CA PHE A 30 5.14 -11.47 -0.60
C PHE A 30 6.52 -10.80 -0.68
N GLU A 31 7.57 -11.58 -0.39
CA GLU A 31 8.98 -11.19 -0.34
C GLU A 31 9.54 -10.79 -1.70
N GLN A 32 8.91 -11.19 -2.81
CA GLN A 32 9.28 -10.75 -4.17
C GLN A 32 8.77 -9.33 -4.49
N SER A 33 7.90 -8.76 -3.66
CA SER A 33 7.33 -7.44 -3.92
C SER A 33 8.32 -6.32 -3.60
N ALA A 34 8.71 -5.53 -4.60
CA ALA A 34 9.58 -4.38 -4.39
C ALA A 34 9.04 -3.37 -3.36
N SER A 35 7.71 -3.20 -3.28
CA SER A 35 7.06 -2.34 -2.29
C SER A 35 7.17 -2.83 -0.85
N VAL A 36 7.47 -4.10 -0.64
CA VAL A 36 7.68 -4.69 0.69
C VAL A 36 9.11 -4.46 1.17
N LEU A 37 10.07 -4.43 0.24
CA LEU A 37 11.49 -4.20 0.54
C LEU A 37 11.85 -2.71 0.61
N ALA A 38 11.12 -1.86 -0.09
CA ALA A 38 11.35 -0.43 -0.11
C ALA A 38 10.86 0.24 1.18
N ASP A 39 11.61 1.24 1.66
CA ASP A 39 11.16 2.11 2.74
C ASP A 39 9.85 2.81 2.30
N PRO A 40 8.73 2.61 3.01
CA PRO A 40 7.44 3.16 2.62
C PRO A 40 7.41 4.69 2.71
N VAL A 41 8.15 5.28 3.66
CA VAL A 41 8.25 6.73 3.85
C VAL A 41 9.00 7.37 2.68
N GLN A 42 10.17 6.84 2.35
CA GLN A 42 10.94 7.34 1.20
C GLN A 42 10.13 7.20 -0.09
N THR A 43 9.55 6.02 -0.30
CA THR A 43 8.73 5.71 -1.47
C THR A 43 7.57 6.69 -1.61
N GLY A 44 6.82 6.92 -0.53
CA GLY A 44 5.70 7.86 -0.50
C GLY A 44 6.09 9.30 -0.84
N VAL A 45 7.17 9.80 -0.22
CA VAL A 45 7.69 11.15 -0.47
C VAL A 45 8.11 11.32 -1.93
N ILE A 46 8.83 10.35 -2.49
CA ILE A 46 9.34 10.43 -3.86
C ILE A 46 8.21 10.34 -4.88
N TYR A 47 7.25 9.44 -4.70
CA TYR A 47 6.08 9.38 -5.58
C TYR A 47 5.33 10.71 -5.58
N LYS A 48 5.18 11.34 -4.41
CA LYS A 48 4.56 12.68 -4.34
C LYS A 48 5.40 13.71 -5.10
N CYS A 49 6.70 13.79 -4.87
CA CYS A 49 7.61 14.71 -5.55
C CYS A 49 7.60 14.53 -7.08
N LEU A 50 7.67 13.29 -7.57
CA LEU A 50 7.61 12.99 -9.00
C LEU A 50 6.25 13.35 -9.60
N LYS A 51 5.16 13.17 -8.85
CA LYS A 51 3.82 13.57 -9.29
C LYS A 51 3.70 15.08 -9.49
N TRP A 52 4.39 15.91 -8.68
CA TRP A 52 4.46 17.36 -8.89
C TRP A 52 5.17 17.77 -10.19
N LEU A 53 6.06 16.94 -10.71
CA LEU A 53 6.74 17.18 -11.99
C LEU A 53 5.85 16.86 -13.19
N ARG A 54 4.85 16.00 -13.02
CA ARG A 54 3.96 15.58 -14.10
C ARG A 54 2.96 16.68 -14.42
N ILE A 55 2.78 16.93 -15.72
CA ILE A 55 1.68 17.75 -16.22
C ILE A 55 0.40 16.95 -16.08
N ALA A 56 -0.38 17.27 -15.05
CA ALA A 56 -1.56 16.50 -14.67
C ALA A 56 -2.86 17.03 -15.28
N SER A 57 -2.85 18.27 -15.80
CA SER A 57 -4.05 18.88 -16.38
C SER A 57 -3.70 19.78 -17.57
N VAL A 58 -4.72 20.07 -18.37
CA VAL A 58 -4.61 21.01 -19.51
C VAL A 58 -4.18 22.40 -19.02
N LEU A 59 -4.69 22.83 -17.86
CA LEU A 59 -4.30 24.11 -17.26
C LEU A 59 -2.82 24.09 -16.81
N ASP A 60 -2.36 23.01 -16.19
CA ASP A 60 -0.95 22.86 -15.79
C ASP A 60 -0.03 22.83 -17.02
N PHE A 61 -0.49 22.25 -18.12
CA PHE A 61 0.21 22.30 -19.40
C PHE A 61 0.38 23.75 -19.89
N PHE A 62 -0.71 24.49 -20.02
CA PHE A 62 -0.66 25.86 -20.55
C PHE A 62 0.11 26.81 -19.65
N THR A 63 -0.04 26.68 -18.33
CA THR A 63 0.70 27.51 -17.37
C THR A 63 2.19 27.22 -17.43
N ARG A 64 2.62 25.95 -17.37
CA ARG A 64 4.05 25.60 -17.41
C ARG A 64 4.68 25.86 -18.77
N VAL A 65 4.05 25.43 -19.85
CA VAL A 65 4.60 25.58 -21.21
C VAL A 65 4.50 27.03 -21.68
N GLY A 66 3.39 27.71 -21.40
CA GLY A 66 3.18 29.11 -21.76
C GLY A 66 4.16 30.05 -21.06
N VAL A 67 4.42 29.86 -19.76
CA VAL A 67 5.42 30.67 -19.04
C VAL A 67 6.82 30.44 -19.62
N ASN A 68 7.22 29.21 -19.91
CA ASN A 68 8.52 28.94 -20.54
C ASN A 68 8.62 29.50 -21.97
N LEU A 69 7.58 29.37 -22.79
CA LEU A 69 7.54 29.92 -24.16
C LEU A 69 7.62 31.45 -24.15
N SER A 70 6.88 32.11 -23.28
CA SER A 70 6.93 33.57 -23.13
C SER A 70 8.31 34.05 -22.70
N LEU A 71 8.97 33.33 -21.78
CA LEU A 71 10.33 33.63 -21.34
C LEU A 71 11.36 33.44 -22.48
N CYS A 72 11.23 32.37 -23.27
CA CYS A 72 12.03 32.15 -24.48
C CYS A 72 11.82 33.25 -25.52
N PHE A 73 10.57 33.67 -25.75
CA PHE A 73 10.25 34.77 -26.66
C PHE A 73 10.87 36.08 -26.17
N GLN A 74 10.73 36.41 -24.88
CA GLN A 74 11.33 37.60 -24.29
C GLN A 74 12.86 37.59 -24.38
N MET A 75 13.51 36.45 -24.11
CA MET A 75 14.97 36.34 -24.27
C MET A 75 15.41 36.51 -25.73
N ARG A 76 14.73 35.88 -26.69
CA ARG A 76 15.04 36.06 -28.12
C ARG A 76 14.86 37.51 -28.55
N HIS A 77 13.79 38.16 -28.10
CA HIS A 77 13.54 39.57 -28.37
C HIS A 77 14.63 40.46 -27.76
N ALA A 78 15.05 40.18 -26.52
CA ALA A 78 16.14 40.89 -25.86
C ALA A 78 17.47 40.73 -26.62
N VAL A 79 17.82 39.52 -27.06
CA VAL A 79 19.02 39.26 -27.88
C VAL A 79 18.94 40.00 -29.22
N SER A 80 17.79 39.98 -29.90
CA SER A 80 17.57 40.73 -31.13
C SER A 80 17.76 42.24 -30.94
N LEU A 81 17.28 42.80 -29.83
CA LEU A 81 17.46 44.21 -29.45
C LEU A 81 18.90 44.57 -29.02
N ILE A 82 19.73 43.58 -28.67
CA ILE A 82 21.16 43.75 -28.40
C ILE A 82 21.96 43.70 -29.71
N GLN A 83 21.59 42.82 -30.63
CA GLN A 83 22.26 42.65 -31.93
C GLN A 83 21.95 43.76 -32.94
N ASP A 84 20.75 44.34 -32.93
CA ASP A 84 20.39 45.49 -33.76
C ASP A 84 19.98 46.71 -32.92
N PRO A 85 20.92 47.64 -32.65
CA PRO A 85 20.64 48.86 -31.90
C PRO A 85 19.65 49.81 -32.59
N ARG A 86 19.46 49.72 -33.91
CA ARG A 86 18.55 50.61 -34.66
C ARG A 86 17.08 50.27 -34.38
N ALA A 87 16.77 49.02 -34.05
CA ALA A 87 15.45 48.57 -33.63
C ALA A 87 15.00 49.14 -32.26
N ARG A 88 15.91 49.69 -31.45
CA ARG A 88 15.57 50.36 -30.17
C ARG A 88 14.90 51.72 -30.34
N LEU A 89 15.02 52.35 -31.52
CA LEU A 89 14.51 53.70 -31.77
C LEU A 89 12.98 53.76 -31.93
N THR A 90 12.32 52.63 -32.17
CA THR A 90 10.86 52.51 -32.41
C THR A 90 10.12 51.82 -31.25
N SER A 91 10.63 51.89 -30.02
CA SER A 91 9.93 51.32 -28.86
C SER A 91 8.67 52.14 -28.54
N VAL A 92 7.51 51.57 -28.86
CA VAL A 92 6.17 52.12 -28.58
C VAL A 92 5.79 51.99 -27.10
N TYR A 93 6.56 51.22 -26.31
CA TYR A 93 6.29 50.99 -24.88
C TYR A 93 7.03 52.00 -23.98
N PRO A 94 6.36 52.59 -22.97
CA PRO A 94 6.95 53.59 -22.09
C PRO A 94 8.12 53.00 -21.27
N LYS A 95 9.23 53.74 -21.22
CA LYS A 95 10.56 53.27 -20.83
C LYS A 95 10.78 52.89 -19.35
N ASN A 96 9.82 53.05 -18.43
CA ASN A 96 9.98 52.61 -17.03
C ASN A 96 8.67 52.81 -16.24
N HIS A 97 7.82 51.78 -16.17
CA HIS A 97 6.64 51.83 -15.30
C HIS A 97 7.01 51.38 -13.87
N ARG A 98 7.67 52.27 -13.11
CA ARG A 98 8.14 51.99 -11.73
C ARG A 98 7.04 51.42 -10.82
N VAL A 99 5.79 51.84 -11.02
CA VAL A 99 4.62 51.33 -10.30
C VAL A 99 4.37 49.84 -10.60
N SER A 100 4.52 49.43 -11.87
CA SER A 100 4.33 48.03 -12.27
C SER A 100 5.48 47.16 -11.76
N ALA A 101 6.72 47.64 -11.83
CA ALA A 101 7.87 46.97 -11.24
C ALA A 101 7.72 46.79 -9.71
N ALA A 102 7.29 47.85 -9.01
CA ALA A 102 7.03 47.79 -7.57
C ALA A 102 5.92 46.78 -7.23
N PHE A 103 4.86 46.71 -8.04
CA PHE A 103 3.79 45.72 -7.88
C PHE A 103 4.31 44.28 -8.00
N PHE A 104 5.10 43.97 -9.04
CA PHE A 104 5.64 42.60 -9.21
C PHE A 104 6.61 42.21 -8.10
N VAL A 105 7.43 43.15 -7.61
CA VAL A 105 8.31 42.90 -6.46
C VAL A 105 7.49 42.63 -5.20
N LEU A 106 6.47 43.46 -4.92
CA LEU A 106 5.59 43.25 -3.77
C LEU A 106 4.86 41.91 -3.85
N PHE A 107 4.34 41.56 -5.03
CA PHE A 107 3.67 40.28 -5.26
C PHE A 107 4.61 39.09 -5.04
N ALA A 108 5.86 39.17 -5.52
CA ALA A 108 6.86 38.14 -5.27
C ALA A 108 7.16 37.98 -3.77
N VAL A 109 7.30 39.09 -3.03
CA VAL A 109 7.48 39.07 -1.57
C VAL A 109 6.27 38.43 -0.87
N LEU A 110 5.04 38.79 -1.27
CA LEU A 110 3.82 38.21 -0.72
C LEU A 110 3.74 36.70 -0.97
N ILE A 111 4.14 36.22 -2.15
CA ILE A 111 4.24 34.77 -2.44
C ILE A 111 5.27 34.11 -1.53
N CYS A 112 6.47 34.69 -1.39
CA CYS A 112 7.50 34.13 -0.51
C CYS A 112 7.02 34.03 0.94
N VAL A 113 6.34 35.06 1.44
CA VAL A 113 5.73 35.04 2.78
C VAL A 113 4.64 33.98 2.86
N PHE A 114 3.72 33.94 1.90
CA PHE A 114 2.63 32.97 1.87
C PHE A 114 3.15 31.52 1.89
N VAL A 115 4.14 31.21 1.05
CA VAL A 115 4.74 29.87 0.96
C VAL A 115 5.50 29.55 2.25
N SER A 116 6.33 30.47 2.74
CA SER A 116 7.10 30.27 3.97
C SER A 116 6.19 30.03 5.17
N GLU A 117 5.13 30.83 5.31
CA GLU A 117 4.14 30.67 6.37
C GLU A 117 3.33 29.39 6.23
N SER A 118 2.95 29.00 5.00
CA SER A 118 2.25 27.73 4.75
C SER A 118 3.09 26.51 5.16
N VAL A 119 4.38 26.53 4.85
CA VAL A 119 5.31 25.46 5.25
C VAL A 119 5.48 25.46 6.77
N ARG A 120 5.74 26.63 7.37
CA ARG A 120 6.00 26.78 8.81
C ARG A 120 4.80 26.38 9.67
N THR A 121 3.61 26.87 9.33
CA THR A 121 2.40 26.61 10.12
C THR A 121 1.94 25.16 10.00
N SER A 122 2.05 24.55 8.83
CA SER A 122 1.78 23.11 8.66
C SER A 122 2.77 22.23 9.42
N ALA A 123 4.06 22.57 9.39
CA ALA A 123 5.08 21.82 10.14
C ALA A 123 4.79 21.86 11.66
N ARG A 124 4.43 23.03 12.19
CA ARG A 124 4.03 23.17 13.60
C ARG A 124 2.74 22.42 13.93
N ALA A 125 1.74 22.46 13.05
CA ALA A 125 0.48 21.75 13.27
C ALA A 125 0.67 20.23 13.29
N CYS A 126 1.60 19.71 12.48
CA CYS A 126 1.88 18.28 12.37
C CYS A 126 3.02 17.79 13.26
N GLU A 127 3.70 18.66 14.02
CA GLU A 127 4.76 18.30 14.96
C GLU A 127 4.34 17.21 15.97
N PRO A 128 3.10 17.20 16.51
CA PRO A 128 2.62 16.10 17.37
C PRO A 128 2.34 14.78 16.64
N HIS A 129 2.46 14.75 15.31
CA HIS A 129 2.12 13.64 14.42
C HIS A 129 3.32 13.22 13.56
N PRO A 130 4.39 12.62 14.14
CA PRO A 130 5.55 12.14 13.37
C PRO A 130 5.21 11.12 12.28
N GLU A 131 4.11 10.39 12.42
CA GLU A 131 3.57 9.46 11.41
C GLU A 131 2.98 10.17 10.18
N CYS A 132 2.75 11.48 10.27
CA CYS A 132 2.40 12.29 9.11
C CYS A 132 3.66 12.67 8.32
N VAL A 133 3.96 11.89 7.29
CA VAL A 133 5.22 12.01 6.53
C VAL A 133 5.19 13.09 5.45
N VAL A 134 3.99 13.50 4.99
CA VAL A 134 3.83 14.54 3.96
C VAL A 134 2.70 15.50 4.35
N ASN A 135 3.01 16.80 4.28
CA ASN A 135 2.10 17.88 4.64
C ASN A 135 1.47 18.54 3.39
N ALA A 136 0.26 19.06 3.51
CA ALA A 136 -0.42 19.79 2.42
C ALA A 136 0.03 21.26 2.27
N HIS A 137 0.86 21.76 3.20
CA HIS A 137 1.35 23.13 3.27
C HIS A 137 0.21 24.17 3.18
N ARG A 138 -0.58 24.25 4.25
CA ARG A 138 -1.63 25.26 4.43
C ARG A 138 -1.16 26.36 5.36
N TRP A 139 -1.47 27.62 5.02
CA TRP A 139 -1.36 28.73 5.95
C TRP A 139 -2.60 28.75 6.87
N THR A 140 -2.48 28.11 8.02
CA THR A 140 -3.56 28.03 9.02
C THR A 140 -3.14 28.67 10.34
N ARG A 141 -4.13 29.16 11.09
CA ARG A 141 -3.91 29.66 12.44
C ARG A 141 -4.00 28.47 13.41
N VAL A 142 -2.84 27.94 13.78
CA VAL A 142 -2.73 26.78 14.68
C VAL A 142 -3.06 27.21 16.10
N ALA A 143 -4.11 26.63 16.68
CA ALA A 143 -4.44 26.78 18.08
C ALA A 143 -3.40 26.02 18.93
N SER A 144 -3.00 26.60 20.06
CA SER A 144 -2.00 25.99 20.93
C SER A 144 -2.44 24.61 21.39
N GLY A 145 -1.63 23.57 21.10
CA GLY A 145 -1.91 22.19 21.50
C GLY A 145 -2.99 21.47 20.68
N SER A 146 -3.43 22.01 19.54
CA SER A 146 -4.41 21.31 18.68
C SER A 146 -3.78 20.10 17.97
N LEU A 147 -4.44 18.94 18.06
CA LEU A 147 -4.08 17.70 17.36
C LEU A 147 -4.86 17.49 16.05
N THR A 148 -5.86 18.31 15.78
CA THR A 148 -6.81 18.10 14.67
C THR A 148 -6.57 19.05 13.48
N GLN A 149 -5.63 19.98 13.62
CA GLN A 149 -5.32 21.00 12.60
C GLN A 149 -4.14 20.63 11.70
N CYS A 150 -3.56 19.44 11.86
CA CYS A 150 -2.48 18.96 10.98
C CYS A 150 -3.02 18.70 9.57
N PRO A 151 -2.59 19.46 8.54
CA PRO A 151 -3.02 19.23 7.16
C PRO A 151 -2.21 18.08 6.54
N CYS A 152 -2.44 16.86 7.03
CA CYS A 152 -1.69 15.68 6.61
C CYS A 152 -2.15 15.15 5.26
N LEU A 153 -1.22 14.85 4.35
CA LEU A 153 -1.50 14.19 3.08
C LEU A 153 -1.21 12.69 3.13
N MET A 154 -0.26 12.25 3.95
CA MET A 154 0.20 10.86 3.96
C MET A 154 0.52 10.43 5.39
N LEU A 155 -0.27 9.48 5.88
CA LEU A 155 -0.10 8.82 7.16
C LEU A 155 0.56 7.46 6.92
N ILE A 156 1.75 7.28 7.46
CA ILE A 156 2.45 5.99 7.47
C ILE A 156 2.81 5.69 8.92
N ASP A 157 2.15 4.69 9.50
CA ASP A 157 2.49 4.19 10.83
C ASP A 157 2.50 2.66 10.79
N GLY A 158 3.61 2.07 11.16
CA GLY A 158 3.65 0.64 11.28
C GLY A 158 4.92 0.08 11.90
N ASP A 159 4.85 -1.19 12.25
CA ASP A 159 5.99 -1.98 12.69
C ASP A 159 6.09 -3.20 11.77
N GLY A 160 7.20 -3.33 11.04
CA GLY A 160 7.41 -4.45 10.11
C GLY A 160 7.98 -5.70 10.78
N ALA A 161 8.41 -5.63 12.04
CA ALA A 161 9.00 -6.77 12.75
C ALA A 161 8.82 -6.61 14.27
N PRO A 162 7.58 -6.73 14.80
CA PRO A 162 7.33 -6.70 16.23
C PRO A 162 8.22 -7.69 16.97
N LYS A 163 8.83 -7.25 18.07
CA LYS A 163 9.89 -8.00 18.75
C LYS A 163 9.34 -8.92 19.83
N THR A 164 8.19 -8.55 20.40
CA THR A 164 7.60 -9.26 21.54
C THR A 164 6.23 -9.81 21.19
N PHE A 165 5.86 -10.89 21.87
CA PHE A 165 4.53 -11.48 21.73
C PHE A 165 3.43 -10.54 22.23
N GLU A 166 3.74 -9.68 23.20
CA GLU A 166 2.83 -8.63 23.68
C GLU A 166 2.54 -7.59 22.59
N GLU A 167 3.56 -7.08 21.89
CA GLU A 167 3.38 -6.16 20.75
C GLU A 167 2.55 -6.78 19.62
N VAL A 168 2.74 -8.08 19.36
CA VAL A 168 1.94 -8.82 18.39
C VAL A 168 0.50 -8.98 18.87
N THR A 169 0.28 -9.28 20.15
CA THR A 169 -1.07 -9.54 20.70
C THR A 169 -1.82 -8.30 21.14
N GLN A 170 -1.16 -7.16 21.30
CA GLN A 170 -1.76 -5.87 21.64
C GLN A 170 -1.09 -4.77 20.81
N PRO A 171 -1.30 -4.76 19.48
CA PRO A 171 -0.84 -3.68 18.62
C PRO A 171 -1.37 -2.33 19.10
N LYS A 172 -0.54 -1.30 18.91
CA LYS A 172 -0.88 0.09 19.24
C LYS A 172 -2.17 0.53 18.53
N ASP A 173 -3.16 0.98 19.30
CA ASP A 173 -4.37 1.63 18.80
C ASP A 173 -4.03 2.99 18.16
N VAL A 174 -4.48 3.17 16.92
CA VAL A 174 -4.30 4.41 16.17
C VAL A 174 -5.63 5.01 15.71
N THR A 175 -6.79 4.50 16.15
CA THR A 175 -8.11 5.04 15.77
C THR A 175 -8.20 6.54 16.06
N ASP A 176 -7.89 6.99 17.27
CA ASP A 176 -7.91 8.42 17.62
C ASP A 176 -6.95 9.24 16.75
N LYS A 177 -5.80 8.67 16.39
CA LYS A 177 -4.81 9.34 15.56
C LYS A 177 -5.30 9.53 14.14
N VAL A 178 -5.89 8.48 13.55
CA VAL A 178 -6.49 8.52 12.23
C VAL A 178 -7.64 9.53 12.21
N THR A 179 -8.51 9.52 13.23
CA THR A 179 -9.58 10.51 13.41
C THR A 179 -9.03 11.94 13.41
N GLN A 180 -8.00 12.21 14.20
CA GLN A 180 -7.34 13.52 14.30
C GLN A 180 -6.77 13.99 12.96
N LEU A 181 -6.05 13.11 12.26
CA LEU A 181 -5.41 13.44 10.98
C LEU A 181 -6.40 13.54 9.81
N ALA A 182 -7.52 12.81 9.87
CA ALA A 182 -8.59 12.86 8.89
C ALA A 182 -9.48 14.11 9.03
N THR A 183 -9.45 14.79 10.19
CA THR A 183 -10.33 15.92 10.51
C THR A 183 -10.26 17.06 9.48
N MET A 184 -9.09 17.28 8.86
CA MET A 184 -8.89 18.33 7.84
C MET A 184 -9.39 17.92 6.44
N GLY A 185 -9.69 16.64 6.19
CA GLY A 185 -10.13 16.14 4.88
C GLY A 185 -9.04 16.09 3.80
N GLU A 186 -7.77 16.26 4.17
CA GLU A 186 -6.65 16.35 3.22
C GLU A 186 -5.94 15.01 3.00
N LEU A 187 -6.27 13.98 3.78
CA LEU A 187 -5.52 12.73 3.82
C LEU A 187 -5.68 11.95 2.50
N GLN A 188 -4.56 11.68 1.83
CA GLN A 188 -4.55 11.00 0.52
C GLN A 188 -4.05 9.56 0.60
N THR A 189 -3.27 9.24 1.62
CA THR A 189 -2.60 7.95 1.76
C THR A 189 -2.60 7.53 3.22
N ILE A 190 -3.09 6.33 3.48
CA ILE A 190 -3.00 5.65 4.77
C ILE A 190 -2.29 4.34 4.53
N GLN A 191 -1.17 4.14 5.24
CA GLN A 191 -0.47 2.88 5.31
C GLN A 191 -0.28 2.51 6.78
N LEU A 192 -1.07 1.54 7.23
CA LEU A 192 -1.03 1.00 8.58
C LEU A 192 -0.55 -0.45 8.53
N THR A 193 0.59 -0.73 9.18
CA THR A 193 1.17 -2.07 9.31
C THR A 193 1.34 -2.41 10.77
N ASN A 194 0.76 -3.51 11.25
CA ASN A 194 0.81 -3.85 12.67
C ASN A 194 0.30 -2.74 13.61
N ARG A 195 -0.81 -2.12 13.24
CA ARG A 195 -1.53 -1.13 14.05
C ARG A 195 -2.97 -1.55 14.22
N TYR A 196 -3.54 -1.16 15.36
CA TYR A 196 -4.92 -1.45 15.68
C TYR A 196 -5.82 -0.31 15.26
N LEU A 197 -6.85 -0.63 14.49
CA LEU A 197 -7.91 0.28 14.08
C LEU A 197 -9.25 -0.39 14.38
N LEU A 198 -9.89 0.01 15.47
CA LEU A 198 -11.15 -0.59 15.95
C LEU A 198 -12.28 -0.35 14.95
N THR A 199 -12.43 0.89 14.52
CA THR A 199 -13.35 1.33 13.48
C THR A 199 -12.64 2.26 12.53
N LEU A 200 -13.09 2.29 11.27
CA LEU A 200 -12.63 3.27 10.31
C LEU A 200 -13.36 4.60 10.59
N PRO A 201 -12.67 5.68 11.00
CA PRO A 201 -13.33 6.91 11.47
C PRO A 201 -14.18 7.59 10.39
N ASP A 202 -15.33 8.13 10.77
CA ASP A 202 -16.24 8.83 9.86
C ASP A 202 -15.60 10.08 9.23
N GLU A 203 -14.61 10.69 9.88
CA GLU A 203 -13.83 11.82 9.37
C GLU A 203 -13.13 11.48 8.05
N LEU A 204 -12.83 10.20 7.78
CA LEU A 204 -12.22 9.78 6.51
C LEU A 204 -13.15 10.00 5.32
N ARG A 205 -14.46 10.09 5.52
CA ARG A 205 -15.42 10.47 4.47
C ARG A 205 -15.11 11.86 3.90
N ARG A 206 -14.51 12.75 4.70
CA ARG A 206 -14.10 14.10 4.26
C ARG A 206 -12.87 14.07 3.35
N CYS A 207 -12.15 12.96 3.30
CA CYS A 207 -10.92 12.78 2.53
C CYS A 207 -11.22 12.29 1.11
N THR A 208 -11.97 13.07 0.33
CA THR A 208 -12.43 12.68 -1.02
C THR A 208 -11.31 12.49 -2.04
N GLU A 209 -10.11 13.03 -1.75
CA GLU A 209 -8.91 12.90 -2.58
C GLU A 209 -8.03 11.70 -2.22
N MET A 210 -8.55 10.78 -1.38
CA MET A 210 -7.87 9.54 -0.97
C MET A 210 -7.54 8.66 -2.16
N LYS A 211 -6.29 8.21 -2.22
CA LYS A 211 -5.72 7.47 -3.36
C LYS A 211 -5.21 6.09 -2.99
N TYR A 212 -4.77 5.92 -1.75
CA TYR A 212 -4.12 4.71 -1.28
C TYR A 212 -4.57 4.40 0.14
N LEU A 213 -5.23 3.25 0.30
CA LEU A 213 -5.62 2.70 1.60
C LEU A 213 -4.98 1.32 1.75
N TYR A 214 -4.02 1.23 2.67
CA TYR A 214 -3.41 -0.02 3.08
C TYR A 214 -3.62 -0.17 4.58
N VAL A 215 -4.40 -1.19 4.95
CA VAL A 215 -4.58 -1.61 6.34
C VAL A 215 -4.24 -3.09 6.38
N GLY A 216 -3.11 -3.41 7.00
CA GLY A 216 -2.64 -4.77 7.19
C GLY A 216 -2.16 -4.97 8.63
N TYR A 217 -2.68 -5.97 9.30
CA TYR A 217 -2.21 -6.39 10.62
C TYR A 217 -1.82 -7.87 10.55
N VAL A 218 -1.07 -8.39 11.53
CA VAL A 218 -0.76 -9.81 11.61
C VAL A 218 -1.19 -10.34 12.98
N ARG A 219 -2.34 -11.03 13.04
CA ARG A 219 -2.68 -11.96 14.12
C ARG A 219 -3.26 -13.25 13.57
N HIS A 220 -2.81 -14.36 14.12
CA HIS A 220 -3.66 -15.55 14.25
C HIS A 220 -3.24 -16.40 15.46
N VAL A 221 -3.03 -15.84 16.65
CA VAL A 221 -2.75 -16.72 17.82
C VAL A 221 -4.03 -17.48 18.18
N GLU A 222 -3.92 -18.80 18.30
CA GLU A 222 -4.91 -19.76 18.80
C GLU A 222 -5.97 -19.12 19.73
N GLY A 223 -7.09 -18.70 19.15
CA GLY A 223 -8.31 -18.37 19.89
C GLY A 223 -8.56 -16.93 20.35
N THR A 224 -7.75 -15.92 20.01
CA THR A 224 -8.12 -14.50 20.29
C THR A 224 -8.02 -13.56 19.08
N PHE A 225 -9.17 -13.32 18.46
CA PHE A 225 -9.39 -12.47 17.27
C PHE A 225 -9.60 -10.97 17.58
N GLY A 226 -9.06 -10.48 18.70
CA GLY A 226 -9.54 -9.24 19.33
C GLY A 226 -9.15 -7.90 18.69
N SER A 227 -8.31 -7.85 17.65
CA SER A 227 -7.78 -6.57 17.15
C SER A 227 -7.75 -6.43 15.63
N SER A 228 -8.93 -6.44 15.00
CA SER A 228 -9.08 -6.18 13.56
C SER A 228 -10.39 -5.45 13.27
N LEU A 229 -10.48 -4.73 12.15
CA LEU A 229 -11.74 -4.20 11.65
C LEU A 229 -12.79 -5.33 11.56
N SER A 230 -13.88 -5.21 12.32
CA SER A 230 -14.97 -6.19 12.30
C SER A 230 -16.04 -5.84 11.28
N ALA A 231 -16.21 -4.56 10.99
CA ALA A 231 -17.16 -4.03 10.01
C ALA A 231 -16.67 -2.68 9.47
N LEU A 232 -17.19 -2.32 8.30
CA LEU A 232 -17.07 -0.98 7.72
C LEU A 232 -18.49 -0.43 7.50
N PRO A 233 -18.70 0.88 7.65
CA PRO A 233 -19.99 1.49 7.29
C PRO A 233 -20.35 1.23 5.82
N ASP A 234 -21.62 0.95 5.53
CA ASP A 234 -22.11 0.55 4.21
C ASP A 234 -21.80 1.57 3.11
N ASP A 235 -21.75 2.85 3.47
CA ASP A 235 -21.54 4.01 2.61
C ASP A 235 -20.09 4.56 2.64
N MET A 236 -19.16 3.85 3.31
CA MET A 236 -17.77 4.31 3.50
C MET A 236 -17.05 4.66 2.19
N PHE A 237 -17.36 3.94 1.10
CA PHE A 237 -16.67 4.11 -0.17
C PHE A 237 -17.40 4.96 -1.20
N ASP A 238 -18.57 5.51 -0.86
CA ASP A 238 -19.44 6.22 -1.82
C ASP A 238 -18.74 7.45 -2.43
N ASP A 239 -18.00 8.21 -1.61
CA ASP A 239 -17.28 9.42 -2.03
C ASP A 239 -15.77 9.19 -2.31
N MET A 240 -15.31 7.94 -2.36
CA MET A 240 -13.89 7.58 -2.55
C MET A 240 -13.49 7.35 -4.02
N SER A 241 -14.01 8.17 -4.94
CA SER A 241 -13.76 8.05 -6.38
C SER A 241 -12.31 8.22 -6.81
N ALA A 242 -11.48 8.86 -5.99
CA ALA A 242 -10.04 9.03 -6.23
C ALA A 242 -9.20 7.81 -5.80
N LEU A 243 -9.80 6.81 -5.12
CA LEU A 243 -9.08 5.67 -4.57
C LEU A 243 -8.59 4.76 -5.70
N THR A 244 -7.28 4.53 -5.75
CA THR A 244 -6.61 3.75 -6.81
C THR A 244 -6.04 2.42 -6.31
N PHE A 245 -5.77 2.33 -5.01
CA PHE A 245 -5.24 1.12 -4.38
C PHE A 245 -5.95 0.88 -3.06
N MET A 246 -6.43 -0.34 -2.88
CA MET A 246 -7.00 -0.81 -1.62
C MET A 246 -6.40 -2.17 -1.25
N HIS A 247 -5.84 -2.24 -0.04
CA HIS A 247 -5.45 -3.50 0.59
C HIS A 247 -6.09 -3.62 1.96
N LEU A 248 -6.81 -4.73 2.15
CA LEU A 248 -7.37 -5.15 3.43
C LEU A 248 -6.79 -6.53 3.77
N GLY A 249 -5.99 -6.58 4.84
CA GLY A 249 -5.23 -7.76 5.24
C GLY A 249 -5.50 -8.15 6.69
N VAL A 250 -5.84 -9.43 6.90
CA VAL A 250 -6.01 -10.07 8.22
C VAL A 250 -7.11 -9.40 9.07
N HIS A 251 -8.35 -9.53 8.58
CA HIS A 251 -9.55 -9.11 9.31
C HIS A 251 -10.46 -10.31 9.58
N PRO A 252 -10.17 -11.12 10.62
CA PRO A 252 -10.92 -12.33 10.93
C PRO A 252 -12.39 -12.10 11.23
N GLY A 253 -12.76 -10.96 11.82
CA GLY A 253 -14.17 -10.65 12.11
C GLY A 253 -14.97 -10.11 10.92
N MET A 254 -14.32 -9.83 9.79
CA MET A 254 -14.96 -9.15 8.66
C MET A 254 -15.83 -10.12 7.86
N GLN A 255 -17.15 -9.99 8.00
CA GLN A 255 -18.12 -10.86 7.33
C GLN A 255 -18.58 -10.32 5.97
N GLN A 256 -18.58 -8.99 5.82
CA GLN A 256 -19.06 -8.29 4.63
C GLN A 256 -18.19 -7.08 4.36
N LEU A 257 -18.12 -6.68 3.08
CA LEU A 257 -17.52 -5.43 2.64
C LEU A 257 -18.63 -4.48 2.17
N PRO A 258 -18.46 -3.17 2.35
CA PRO A 258 -19.40 -2.17 1.87
C PRO A 258 -19.36 -2.08 0.34
N SER A 259 -20.34 -1.38 -0.24
CA SER A 259 -20.48 -1.25 -1.69
C SER A 259 -19.21 -0.68 -2.33
N PHE A 260 -18.81 -1.21 -3.48
CA PHE A 260 -17.71 -0.65 -4.28
C PHE A 260 -18.17 0.41 -5.29
N ALA A 261 -19.44 0.83 -5.26
CA ALA A 261 -20.03 1.72 -6.27
C ALA A 261 -19.23 3.03 -6.46
N GLY A 262 -18.72 3.63 -5.38
CA GLY A 262 -17.91 4.85 -5.45
C GLY A 262 -16.48 4.65 -5.96
N LEU A 263 -15.94 3.42 -6.00
CA LEU A 263 -14.54 3.10 -6.30
C LEU A 263 -14.18 3.07 -7.80
N THR A 264 -14.63 4.07 -8.55
CA THR A 264 -14.54 4.11 -10.04
C THR A 264 -13.11 4.20 -10.60
N SER A 265 -12.15 4.71 -9.82
CA SER A 265 -10.74 4.81 -10.20
C SER A 265 -9.86 3.68 -9.66
N LEU A 266 -10.43 2.67 -9.00
CA LEU A 266 -9.64 1.63 -8.36
C LEU A 266 -8.86 0.81 -9.40
N GLN A 267 -7.54 0.75 -9.23
CA GLN A 267 -6.61 0.06 -10.13
C GLN A 267 -6.06 -1.23 -9.50
N SER A 268 -5.96 -1.29 -8.18
CA SER A 268 -5.47 -2.47 -7.46
C SER A 268 -6.36 -2.77 -6.26
N LEU A 269 -6.86 -4.00 -6.18
CA LEU A 269 -7.63 -4.53 -5.07
C LEU A 269 -6.95 -5.80 -4.53
N ASN A 270 -6.52 -5.76 -3.28
CA ASN A 270 -5.86 -6.87 -2.61
C ASN A 270 -6.62 -7.22 -1.32
N LEU A 271 -7.25 -8.39 -1.29
CA LEU A 271 -7.95 -8.91 -0.11
C LEU A 271 -7.21 -10.14 0.40
N ALA A 272 -6.73 -10.09 1.65
CA ALA A 272 -5.90 -11.14 2.22
C ALA A 272 -6.36 -11.55 3.62
N VAL A 273 -6.46 -12.85 3.87
CA VAL A 273 -6.75 -13.45 5.19
C VAL A 273 -8.03 -12.85 5.78
N LEU A 274 -9.15 -13.04 5.07
CA LEU A 274 -10.49 -12.64 5.50
C LEU A 274 -11.33 -13.91 5.73
N PRO A 275 -11.06 -14.68 6.81
CA PRO A 275 -11.64 -16.00 7.01
C PRO A 275 -13.16 -16.00 7.18
N SER A 276 -13.76 -14.89 7.61
CA SER A 276 -15.21 -14.75 7.77
C SER A 276 -15.93 -14.13 6.57
N LEU A 277 -15.20 -13.64 5.56
CA LEU A 277 -15.80 -12.96 4.42
C LEU A 277 -16.45 -13.99 3.48
N ALA A 278 -17.78 -13.96 3.41
CA ALA A 278 -18.56 -14.96 2.66
C ALA A 278 -18.83 -14.57 1.20
N ALA A 279 -18.88 -13.27 0.90
CA ALA A 279 -19.20 -12.77 -0.44
C ALA A 279 -18.47 -11.44 -0.71
N LEU A 280 -18.21 -11.18 -1.99
CA LEU A 280 -17.73 -9.88 -2.45
C LEU A 280 -18.90 -9.01 -2.95
N PRO A 281 -18.85 -7.68 -2.74
CA PRO A 281 -19.77 -6.74 -3.37
C PRO A 281 -19.70 -6.80 -4.89
N SER A 282 -20.70 -6.20 -5.56
CA SER A 282 -20.62 -6.02 -7.01
C SER A 282 -19.37 -5.22 -7.38
N VAL A 283 -18.71 -5.66 -8.46
CA VAL A 283 -17.53 -5.03 -9.03
C VAL A 283 -17.85 -4.21 -10.29
N ASP A 284 -19.13 -3.93 -10.55
CA ASP A 284 -19.60 -3.26 -11.77
C ASP A 284 -18.96 -1.88 -11.97
N SER A 285 -18.62 -1.16 -10.90
CA SER A 285 -17.95 0.14 -10.95
C SER A 285 -16.44 0.06 -11.22
N LEU A 286 -15.81 -1.12 -11.08
CA LEU A 286 -14.36 -1.29 -11.08
C LEU A 286 -13.76 -1.38 -12.49
N HIS A 287 -14.18 -0.50 -13.40
CA HIS A 287 -13.74 -0.48 -14.80
C HIS A 287 -12.24 -0.20 -15.00
N SER A 288 -11.59 0.39 -13.98
CA SER A 288 -10.17 0.75 -13.99
C SER A 288 -9.27 -0.31 -13.38
N LEU A 289 -9.84 -1.43 -12.87
CA LEU A 289 -9.09 -2.43 -12.13
C LEU A 289 -8.08 -3.14 -13.04
N GLU A 290 -6.81 -3.04 -12.68
CA GLU A 290 -5.68 -3.67 -13.39
C GLU A 290 -5.10 -4.85 -12.63
N ARG A 291 -5.22 -4.85 -11.29
CA ARG A 291 -4.73 -5.90 -10.41
C ARG A 291 -5.80 -6.32 -9.42
N PHE A 292 -6.07 -7.62 -9.37
CA PHE A 292 -6.96 -8.22 -8.38
C PHE A 292 -6.25 -9.39 -7.71
N VAL A 293 -6.11 -9.36 -6.38
CA VAL A 293 -5.50 -10.45 -5.62
C VAL A 293 -6.43 -10.83 -4.47
N ILE A 294 -6.73 -12.13 -4.40
CA ILE A 294 -7.43 -12.76 -3.29
C ILE A 294 -6.47 -13.76 -2.65
N ALA A 295 -6.26 -13.66 -1.35
CA ALA A 295 -5.38 -14.57 -0.61
C ALA A 295 -6.07 -15.09 0.66
N GLY A 296 -6.31 -16.39 0.79
CA GLY A 296 -6.85 -16.98 2.04
C GLY A 296 -8.23 -16.44 2.42
N LEU A 297 -9.22 -16.59 1.53
CA LEU A 297 -10.64 -16.26 1.72
C LEU A 297 -11.48 -17.56 1.71
N PRO A 298 -11.41 -18.38 2.77
CA PRO A 298 -11.96 -19.74 2.80
C PRO A 298 -13.49 -19.81 2.67
N LEU A 299 -14.24 -18.81 3.14
CA LEU A 299 -15.70 -18.80 3.02
C LEU A 299 -16.21 -18.21 1.71
N LEU A 300 -15.33 -17.66 0.87
CA LEU A 300 -15.72 -17.14 -0.44
C LEU A 300 -16.00 -18.31 -1.39
N ASP A 301 -17.28 -18.60 -1.57
CA ASP A 301 -17.76 -19.76 -2.34
C ASP A 301 -18.21 -19.42 -3.77
N SER A 302 -18.16 -18.14 -4.14
CA SER A 302 -18.48 -17.66 -5.48
C SER A 302 -17.81 -16.31 -5.75
N MET A 303 -17.74 -15.94 -7.03
CA MET A 303 -17.27 -14.61 -7.48
C MET A 303 -18.44 -13.78 -8.01
N PRO A 304 -18.42 -12.44 -7.83
CA PRO A 304 -19.35 -11.54 -8.49
C PRO A 304 -19.11 -11.56 -10.01
N ASP A 305 -20.03 -10.96 -10.78
CA ASP A 305 -19.83 -10.85 -12.23
C ASP A 305 -18.63 -9.95 -12.54
N LEU A 306 -17.59 -10.52 -13.15
CA LEU A 306 -16.35 -9.82 -13.46
C LEU A 306 -16.38 -9.16 -14.84
N THR A 307 -17.48 -9.26 -15.60
CA THR A 307 -17.60 -8.74 -16.98
C THR A 307 -17.35 -7.23 -17.11
N ALA A 308 -17.61 -6.46 -16.06
CA ALA A 308 -17.36 -5.02 -16.03
C ALA A 308 -15.87 -4.65 -16.00
N ILE A 309 -15.00 -5.58 -15.61
CA ILE A 309 -13.56 -5.39 -15.49
C ILE A 309 -12.90 -5.63 -16.85
N ARG A 310 -12.45 -4.56 -17.52
CA ARG A 310 -11.92 -4.62 -18.90
C ARG A 310 -10.41 -4.41 -19.03
N LYS A 311 -9.74 -4.01 -17.95
CA LYS A 311 -8.32 -3.61 -17.95
C LYS A 311 -7.45 -4.51 -17.08
N LEU A 312 -7.97 -5.67 -16.66
CA LEU A 312 -7.25 -6.56 -15.76
C LEU A 312 -5.98 -7.08 -16.43
N LYS A 313 -4.84 -6.84 -15.79
CA LYS A 313 -3.51 -7.29 -16.21
C LYS A 313 -2.98 -8.41 -15.33
N TRP A 314 -3.49 -8.49 -14.10
CA TRP A 314 -3.09 -9.51 -13.14
C TRP A 314 -4.28 -9.91 -12.27
N PHE A 315 -4.58 -11.20 -12.26
CA PHE A 315 -5.50 -11.81 -11.32
C PHE A 315 -4.82 -12.99 -10.65
N ALA A 316 -4.79 -13.01 -9.32
CA ALA A 316 -4.27 -14.13 -8.57
C ALA A 316 -5.21 -14.53 -7.43
N VAL A 317 -5.34 -15.85 -7.25
CA VAL A 317 -5.93 -16.48 -6.08
C VAL A 317 -4.82 -17.28 -5.43
N VAL A 318 -4.38 -16.80 -4.29
CA VAL A 318 -3.35 -17.43 -3.47
C VAL A 318 -4.05 -18.12 -2.31
N ASP A 319 -3.61 -19.32 -1.97
CA ASP A 319 -4.24 -20.10 -0.90
C ASP A 319 -5.75 -20.35 -1.14
N ARG A 320 -6.50 -20.60 -0.06
CA ARG A 320 -7.86 -21.11 -0.12
C ARG A 320 -8.91 -20.07 -0.53
N GLY A 321 -9.60 -20.35 -1.64
CA GLY A 321 -10.93 -19.86 -1.97
C GLY A 321 -11.81 -21.02 -2.43
N THR A 322 -12.91 -21.31 -1.74
CA THR A 322 -13.69 -22.55 -1.99
C THR A 322 -14.38 -22.55 -3.35
N TRP A 323 -14.63 -21.37 -3.92
CA TRP A 323 -15.10 -21.19 -5.30
C TRP A 323 -14.21 -21.84 -6.38
N CYS A 324 -12.93 -22.10 -6.08
CA CYS A 324 -12.02 -22.79 -6.99
C CYS A 324 -12.36 -24.27 -7.22
N CYS A 325 -13.05 -24.91 -6.27
CA CYS A 325 -13.23 -26.37 -6.24
C CYS A 325 -14.64 -26.83 -5.85
N ASN A 326 -15.56 -25.92 -5.50
CA ASN A 326 -16.92 -26.24 -5.08
C ASN A 326 -17.95 -26.38 -6.22
N GLY A 327 -17.54 -26.27 -7.49
CA GLY A 327 -18.49 -26.28 -8.62
C GLY A 327 -18.86 -24.90 -9.17
N PHE A 328 -18.26 -23.81 -8.67
CA PHE A 328 -18.41 -22.48 -9.25
C PHE A 328 -17.60 -22.33 -10.55
N TYR A 329 -16.26 -22.37 -10.49
CA TYR A 329 -15.39 -22.15 -11.66
C TYR A 329 -15.13 -23.44 -12.46
N LYS A 330 -14.78 -24.52 -11.76
CA LYS A 330 -14.53 -25.86 -12.31
C LYS A 330 -15.54 -26.85 -11.73
N PRO A 331 -15.74 -28.04 -12.33
CA PRO A 331 -16.54 -29.09 -11.72
C PRO A 331 -16.14 -29.33 -10.27
N CYS A 332 -17.13 -29.62 -9.41
CA CYS A 332 -16.85 -29.78 -7.99
C CYS A 332 -15.84 -30.91 -7.77
N ASN A 333 -14.77 -30.61 -7.03
CA ASN A 333 -13.74 -31.56 -6.63
C ASN A 333 -13.40 -31.32 -5.16
N LEU A 334 -14.14 -31.99 -4.28
CA LEU A 334 -13.91 -31.88 -2.83
C LEU A 334 -12.57 -32.47 -2.40
N SER A 335 -11.97 -33.37 -3.19
CA SER A 335 -10.63 -33.93 -2.91
C SER A 335 -9.50 -32.93 -3.14
N HIS A 336 -9.76 -31.79 -3.79
CA HIS A 336 -8.78 -30.73 -3.99
C HIS A 336 -8.38 -30.10 -2.63
N SER A 337 -7.10 -29.80 -2.43
CA SER A 337 -6.58 -29.28 -1.15
C SER A 337 -7.26 -27.98 -0.69
N MET A 338 -7.62 -27.09 -1.62
CA MET A 338 -8.42 -25.88 -1.33
C MET A 338 -9.86 -26.13 -0.84
N CYS A 339 -10.40 -27.33 -1.02
CA CYS A 339 -11.74 -27.71 -0.54
C CYS A 339 -11.69 -28.56 0.74
N GLN A 340 -10.52 -29.02 1.15
CA GLN A 340 -10.32 -29.78 2.39
C GLN A 340 -10.23 -28.85 3.60
N VAL A 341 -10.20 -29.43 4.80
CA VAL A 341 -9.94 -28.67 6.03
C VAL A 341 -8.57 -28.01 5.90
N HIS A 342 -8.52 -26.69 6.09
CA HIS A 342 -7.26 -25.96 5.96
C HIS A 342 -6.37 -26.24 7.17
N GLN A 343 -5.15 -26.75 6.95
CA GLN A 343 -4.27 -27.18 8.03
C GLN A 343 -3.76 -26.02 8.91
N ILE A 344 -3.52 -24.84 8.31
CA ILE A 344 -3.07 -23.64 9.05
C ILE A 344 -4.23 -22.91 9.74
N TRP A 345 -5.31 -22.59 9.01
CA TRP A 345 -6.42 -21.79 9.53
C TRP A 345 -7.54 -22.59 10.22
N GLY A 346 -7.51 -23.92 10.18
CA GLY A 346 -8.57 -24.78 10.74
C GLY A 346 -9.94 -24.62 10.09
N THR A 347 -10.03 -24.01 8.90
CA THR A 347 -11.32 -23.71 8.25
C THR A 347 -11.99 -24.99 7.73
N PRO A 348 -13.33 -25.12 7.86
CA PRO A 348 -14.05 -26.37 7.55
C PRO A 348 -13.97 -26.74 6.07
N ALA A 349 -14.14 -28.01 5.72
CA ALA A 349 -14.18 -28.46 4.33
C ALA A 349 -15.33 -27.77 3.55
N ALA A 350 -15.13 -27.55 2.25
CA ALA A 350 -16.14 -26.99 1.38
C ALA A 350 -17.24 -28.00 1.05
N THR A 351 -18.39 -27.51 0.61
CA THR A 351 -19.47 -28.31 0.03
C THR A 351 -19.65 -27.96 -1.44
N CYS A 352 -20.12 -28.92 -2.25
CA CYS A 352 -20.41 -28.63 -3.65
C CYS A 352 -21.67 -27.74 -3.77
N LEU A 353 -21.61 -26.78 -4.69
CA LEU A 353 -22.79 -26.06 -5.15
C LEU A 353 -23.73 -26.99 -5.92
N GLU A 354 -25.04 -26.79 -5.79
CA GLU A 354 -26.03 -27.61 -6.49
C GLU A 354 -25.93 -27.46 -8.02
N PRO A 355 -26.15 -28.53 -8.81
CA PRO A 355 -26.05 -28.48 -10.27
C PRO A 355 -27.10 -27.59 -10.95
N ASN A 356 -28.33 -27.54 -10.41
CA ASN A 356 -29.48 -26.81 -11.00
C ASN A 356 -29.79 -25.49 -10.26
N ARG A 357 -28.78 -24.88 -9.64
CA ARG A 357 -28.93 -23.64 -8.88
C ARG A 357 -29.24 -22.44 -9.78
N SER A 358 -30.02 -21.49 -9.25
CA SER A 358 -30.26 -20.18 -9.87
C SER A 358 -29.28 -19.09 -9.40
N GLU A 359 -28.62 -19.30 -8.27
CA GLU A 359 -27.66 -18.36 -7.67
C GLU A 359 -26.23 -18.88 -7.80
N LYS A 360 -25.23 -18.00 -7.66
CA LYS A 360 -23.80 -18.37 -7.74
C LYS A 360 -23.46 -19.11 -9.05
N VAL A 361 -24.08 -18.67 -10.14
CA VAL A 361 -23.80 -19.15 -11.49
C VAL A 361 -22.86 -18.14 -12.13
N PRO A 362 -21.62 -18.54 -12.51
CA PRO A 362 -20.70 -17.62 -13.17
C PRO A 362 -21.23 -17.22 -14.55
N THR A 363 -21.09 -15.95 -14.91
CA THR A 363 -21.38 -15.50 -16.28
C THR A 363 -20.33 -16.03 -17.25
N ALA A 364 -20.69 -16.13 -18.53
CA ALA A 364 -19.74 -16.55 -19.57
C ALA A 364 -18.50 -15.64 -19.62
N GLY A 365 -18.69 -14.33 -19.44
CA GLY A 365 -17.57 -13.38 -19.40
C GLY A 365 -16.71 -13.51 -18.14
N THR A 366 -17.30 -13.84 -16.99
CA THR A 366 -16.52 -14.15 -15.78
C THR A 366 -15.63 -15.37 -16.00
N LEU A 367 -16.16 -16.45 -16.58
CA LEU A 367 -15.37 -17.65 -16.89
C LEU A 367 -14.25 -17.36 -17.89
N GLN A 368 -14.53 -16.55 -18.92
CA GLN A 368 -13.55 -16.14 -19.91
C GLN A 368 -12.40 -15.35 -19.29
N LEU A 369 -12.72 -14.37 -18.44
CA LEU A 369 -11.71 -13.56 -17.74
C LEU A 369 -10.85 -14.42 -16.80
N ILE A 370 -11.47 -15.34 -16.04
CA ILE A 370 -10.70 -16.26 -15.19
C ILE A 370 -9.73 -17.11 -16.02
N ALA A 371 -10.17 -17.58 -17.20
CA ALA A 371 -9.36 -18.41 -18.08
C ALA A 371 -8.12 -17.69 -18.68
N GLU A 372 -8.07 -16.36 -18.65
CA GLU A 372 -6.88 -15.58 -19.06
C GLU A 372 -5.71 -15.73 -18.07
N PHE A 373 -5.97 -16.20 -16.84
CA PHE A 373 -4.99 -16.30 -15.76
C PHE A 373 -4.80 -17.74 -15.23
N PRO A 374 -4.49 -18.73 -16.10
CA PRO A 374 -4.56 -20.15 -15.75
C PRO A 374 -3.49 -20.61 -14.76
N PHE A 375 -2.41 -19.83 -14.58
CA PHE A 375 -1.30 -20.17 -13.67
C PHE A 375 -1.40 -19.46 -12.31
N SER A 376 -2.27 -18.46 -12.19
CA SER A 376 -2.38 -17.64 -10.98
C SER A 376 -3.77 -17.70 -10.33
N VAL A 377 -4.81 -18.15 -11.05
CA VAL A 377 -6.16 -18.31 -10.51
C VAL A 377 -6.51 -19.78 -10.40
N CYS A 378 -6.75 -20.26 -9.17
CA CYS A 378 -7.15 -21.63 -8.88
C CYS A 378 -6.24 -22.70 -9.54
N ALA A 379 -4.95 -22.39 -9.63
CA ALA A 379 -3.94 -23.18 -10.33
C ALA A 379 -3.09 -24.05 -9.38
N GLY A 380 -2.95 -23.61 -8.12
CA GLY A 380 -2.12 -24.26 -7.11
C GLY A 380 -2.92 -25.09 -6.10
N GLU A 381 -2.20 -25.66 -5.15
CA GLU A 381 -2.77 -26.29 -3.96
C GLU A 381 -2.97 -25.27 -2.83
N ALA A 382 -3.77 -25.63 -1.82
CA ALA A 382 -3.82 -24.85 -0.58
C ALA A 382 -2.44 -24.82 0.07
N LEU A 383 -2.14 -23.76 0.80
CA LEU A 383 -0.84 -23.62 1.44
C LEU A 383 -0.71 -24.60 2.60
N VAL A 384 0.45 -25.24 2.68
CA VAL A 384 0.79 -26.31 3.63
C VAL A 384 1.79 -25.77 4.66
N PRO A 385 1.78 -26.25 5.92
CA PRO A 385 2.78 -25.87 6.92
C PRO A 385 4.23 -26.01 6.40
N GLY A 386 5.08 -25.02 6.70
CA GLY A 386 6.48 -24.96 6.26
C GLY A 386 6.72 -24.23 4.93
N ILE A 387 5.67 -23.85 4.19
CA ILE A 387 5.74 -22.95 3.01
C ILE A 387 5.03 -21.62 3.30
N LEU A 388 3.89 -21.67 4.01
CA LEU A 388 3.24 -20.50 4.57
C LEU A 388 3.37 -20.58 6.09
N GLU A 389 4.00 -19.59 6.69
CA GLU A 389 4.19 -19.54 8.14
C GLU A 389 2.84 -19.36 8.82
N GLY A 390 2.64 -20.16 9.88
CA GLY A 390 1.58 -19.92 10.83
C GLY A 390 1.79 -18.61 11.60
N PRO A 391 0.82 -18.23 12.43
CA PRO A 391 0.99 -17.15 13.40
C PRO A 391 2.26 -17.31 14.27
N PRO A 392 2.88 -16.21 14.73
CA PRO A 392 3.87 -16.26 15.79
C PRO A 392 3.30 -16.93 17.04
N THR A 393 4.04 -17.86 17.64
CA THR A 393 3.72 -18.46 18.93
C THR A 393 4.54 -17.82 20.05
N PRO A 394 4.06 -17.81 21.30
CA PRO A 394 4.85 -17.32 22.43
C PRO A 394 6.22 -18.01 22.51
N GLU A 395 6.25 -19.32 22.31
CA GLU A 395 7.46 -20.14 22.37
C GLU A 395 8.41 -19.80 21.23
N GLY A 396 7.89 -19.67 20.01
CA GLY A 396 8.69 -19.34 18.82
C GLY A 396 9.31 -17.94 18.91
N MET A 397 8.57 -16.95 19.40
CA MET A 397 9.09 -15.60 19.63
C MET A 397 10.09 -15.54 20.79
N ALA A 398 9.88 -16.33 21.85
CA ALA A 398 10.77 -16.39 23.01
C ALA A 398 12.18 -16.88 22.63
N GLN A 399 12.29 -17.88 21.73
CA GLN A 399 13.60 -18.31 21.20
C GLN A 399 14.34 -17.17 20.48
N CYS A 400 13.60 -16.30 19.80
CA CYS A 400 14.16 -15.21 19.02
C CYS A 400 14.51 -13.97 19.83
N ASN A 401 13.83 -13.72 20.95
CA ASN A 401 14.05 -12.56 21.81
C ASN A 401 14.20 -11.26 21.00
N GLY A 402 13.32 -11.05 20.01
CA GLY A 402 13.33 -9.88 19.12
C GLY A 402 14.54 -9.72 18.20
N THR A 403 15.38 -10.75 18.04
CA THR A 403 16.59 -10.73 17.20
C THR A 403 16.35 -11.48 15.90
N LEU A 404 16.46 -10.79 14.76
CA LEU A 404 16.39 -11.42 13.43
C LEU A 404 17.60 -12.30 13.16
N TYR A 405 17.43 -13.29 12.29
CA TYR A 405 18.46 -14.18 11.74
C TYR A 405 19.17 -15.11 12.75
N ARG A 406 18.78 -15.06 14.02
CA ARG A 406 19.23 -16.02 15.04
C ARG A 406 18.77 -17.44 14.68
N GLN A 407 19.65 -18.42 14.88
CA GLN A 407 19.29 -19.83 14.78
C GLN A 407 18.33 -20.23 15.91
N CYS A 408 17.29 -20.98 15.57
CA CYS A 408 16.30 -21.47 16.52
C CYS A 408 15.86 -22.90 16.15
N GLU A 409 15.05 -23.52 17.00
CA GLU A 409 14.67 -24.93 16.86
C GLU A 409 13.15 -25.10 16.66
N VAL A 410 12.80 -25.88 15.64
CA VAL A 410 11.43 -26.35 15.38
C VAL A 410 11.46 -27.86 15.18
N SER A 411 10.68 -28.59 15.97
CA SER A 411 10.58 -30.05 15.89
C SER A 411 10.25 -30.52 14.47
N GLY A 412 11.07 -31.42 13.93
CA GLY A 412 10.87 -32.01 12.60
C GLY A 412 11.56 -31.25 11.45
N TYR A 413 12.22 -30.13 11.73
CA TYR A 413 12.99 -29.37 10.74
C TYR A 413 14.48 -29.37 11.12
N PRO A 414 15.40 -29.50 10.14
CA PRO A 414 16.83 -29.54 10.41
C PRO A 414 17.42 -28.19 10.82
N GLU A 415 16.84 -27.10 10.31
CA GLU A 415 17.24 -25.74 10.60
C GLU A 415 16.00 -24.83 10.61
N ALA A 416 16.04 -23.82 11.47
CA ALA A 416 15.05 -22.77 11.54
C ALA A 416 15.72 -21.45 11.94
N MET A 417 15.11 -20.34 11.55
CA MET A 417 15.66 -19.00 11.71
C MET A 417 14.62 -18.05 12.28
N CYS A 418 15.06 -17.17 13.17
CA CYS A 418 14.25 -16.06 13.63
C CYS A 418 14.00 -15.07 12.50
N TYR A 419 12.76 -14.98 12.04
CA TYR A 419 12.41 -14.18 10.89
C TYR A 419 11.06 -13.47 11.08
N SER A 420 10.90 -12.34 10.38
CA SER A 420 9.61 -11.64 10.24
C SER A 420 9.08 -11.90 8.83
N ALA A 421 8.38 -13.02 8.67
CA ALA A 421 7.68 -13.31 7.43
C ALA A 421 6.52 -12.32 7.27
N ARG A 422 6.27 -11.74 6.08
CA ARG A 422 5.06 -10.93 5.82
C ARG A 422 4.71 -9.84 6.87
N PHE A 423 5.74 -9.23 7.46
CA PHE A 423 5.60 -8.29 8.58
C PHE A 423 4.99 -8.89 9.87
N MET A 424 5.12 -10.20 10.11
CA MET A 424 4.73 -10.84 11.36
C MET A 424 5.68 -10.49 12.51
N GLY A 425 5.34 -10.86 13.74
CA GLY A 425 6.31 -10.83 14.84
C GLY A 425 7.52 -11.71 14.54
N ILE A 426 8.70 -11.31 15.05
CA ILE A 426 9.93 -12.09 14.90
C ILE A 426 9.76 -13.40 15.66
N THR A 427 9.62 -14.49 14.93
CA THR A 427 9.39 -15.84 15.47
C THR A 427 10.30 -16.84 14.79
N CYS A 428 10.50 -17.97 15.46
CA CYS A 428 11.25 -19.08 14.89
C CYS A 428 10.50 -19.65 13.67
N ASP A 429 11.15 -19.61 12.51
CA ASP A 429 10.58 -19.95 11.21
C ASP A 429 11.41 -21.06 10.54
N PRO A 430 10.83 -22.25 10.28
CA PRO A 430 11.52 -23.34 9.60
C PRO A 430 11.51 -23.21 8.07
N ASN A 431 10.96 -22.14 7.50
CA ASN A 431 10.91 -21.95 6.05
C ASN A 431 12.35 -21.86 5.46
N PRO A 432 12.71 -22.71 4.48
CA PRO A 432 14.04 -22.69 3.90
C PRO A 432 14.31 -21.44 3.03
N PHE A 433 13.28 -20.77 2.49
CA PHE A 433 13.47 -19.64 1.58
C PHE A 433 14.08 -18.41 2.28
N PRO A 434 13.61 -17.95 3.45
CA PRO A 434 14.28 -16.90 4.21
C PRO A 434 15.73 -17.24 4.57
N ILE A 435 16.02 -18.49 4.93
CA ILE A 435 17.36 -18.95 5.31
C ILE A 435 18.31 -18.85 4.11
N GLU A 436 17.93 -19.43 2.97
CA GLU A 436 18.70 -19.34 1.73
C GLU A 436 18.87 -17.88 1.28
N MET A 437 17.82 -17.07 1.39
CA MET A 437 17.87 -15.64 1.06
C MET A 437 18.93 -14.93 1.89
N ARG A 438 18.97 -15.16 3.21
CA ARG A 438 19.94 -14.50 4.07
C ARG A 438 21.37 -15.00 3.84
N ARG A 439 21.57 -16.30 3.62
CA ARG A 439 22.88 -16.87 3.23
C ARG A 439 23.43 -16.20 1.98
N ARG A 440 22.58 -16.00 0.95
CA ARG A 440 22.99 -15.29 -0.28
C ARG A 440 23.32 -13.83 -0.05
N GLN A 441 22.49 -13.13 0.74
CA GLN A 441 22.76 -11.74 1.12
C GLN A 441 24.14 -11.59 1.80
N ILE A 442 24.48 -12.49 2.72
CA ILE A 442 25.78 -12.49 3.39
C ILE A 442 26.91 -12.79 2.39
N ALA A 443 26.78 -13.87 1.61
CA ALA A 443 27.81 -14.29 0.66
C ALA A 443 28.11 -13.23 -0.42
N GLU A 444 27.08 -12.50 -0.86
CA GLU A 444 27.20 -11.45 -1.89
C GLU A 444 27.48 -10.05 -1.30
N GLY A 445 27.46 -9.90 0.03
CA GLY A 445 27.63 -8.60 0.70
C GLY A 445 26.49 -7.61 0.41
N VAL A 446 25.26 -8.12 0.32
CA VAL A 446 24.04 -7.38 -0.07
C VAL A 446 23.11 -7.22 1.13
N GLY A 447 22.44 -6.07 1.25
CA GLY A 447 21.52 -5.77 2.34
C GLY A 447 22.21 -5.34 3.64
N ASP A 448 21.59 -5.65 4.77
CA ASP A 448 22.06 -5.26 6.09
C ASP A 448 23.33 -6.04 6.47
N SER A 449 24.31 -5.35 7.08
CA SER A 449 25.55 -5.97 7.56
C SER A 449 25.24 -7.15 8.48
N CYS A 450 25.96 -8.25 8.32
CA CYS A 450 25.75 -9.44 9.13
C CYS A 450 26.31 -9.27 10.53
N ASP A 451 25.58 -9.78 11.52
CA ASP A 451 26.03 -9.88 12.90
C ASP A 451 26.84 -11.17 13.10
N PRO A 452 28.15 -11.11 13.34
CA PRO A 452 28.99 -12.30 13.45
C PRO A 452 28.69 -13.16 14.68
N GLU A 453 28.00 -12.63 15.71
CA GLU A 453 27.60 -13.43 16.88
C GLU A 453 26.30 -14.19 16.61
N VAL A 454 25.36 -13.57 15.91
CA VAL A 454 24.02 -14.12 15.67
C VAL A 454 23.94 -14.94 14.38
N GLU A 455 24.69 -14.54 13.36
CA GLU A 455 24.56 -15.02 11.97
C GLU A 455 25.76 -15.85 11.51
N ALA A 456 26.70 -16.22 12.39
CA ALA A 456 27.83 -17.10 12.05
C ALA A 456 27.38 -18.42 11.40
N TRP A 457 26.23 -18.96 11.85
CA TRP A 457 25.66 -20.19 11.30
C TRP A 457 25.12 -20.03 9.85
N LEU A 458 24.95 -18.79 9.38
CA LEU A 458 24.57 -18.45 8.00
C LEU A 458 25.78 -18.12 7.12
N GLY A 459 27.00 -18.12 7.67
CA GLY A 459 28.23 -17.81 6.93
C GLY A 459 28.67 -16.34 7.00
N CYS A 460 28.23 -15.62 8.05
CA CYS A 460 29.00 -14.47 8.54
C CYS A 460 30.32 -14.99 9.14
#